data_AF-A0A9E4XDW4-F1
#
_entry.id   AF-A0A9E4XDW4-F1
#
_cell.length_a   1.000
_cell.length_b   1.000
_cell.length_c   1.000
_cell.angle_alpha   90.00
_cell.angle_beta   90.00
_cell.angle_gamma   90.00
#
_symmetry.space_group_name_H-M   'P 1'
#
loop_
_entity.id
_entity.type
_entity.pdbx_description
1 polymer ?
#
loop_
_entity_poly.entity_id
_entity_poly.type
_entity_poly.pdbx_seq_one_letter_code
_entity_poly.pdbx_strand_id
1 'polypeptide(L)' 'MRLGRWGEDLAGRFLQDAGFQILETNYRCARGEVDIVAQDGDEVVFVEV' A
#
# COMPACT_ATOMS: atom_id res chain seq x y z
N MET A 1 16.13 -2.16 -2.38
CA MET A 1 16.31 -3.62 -2.35
C MET A 1 15.29 -4.25 -3.29
N ARG A 2 15.66 -5.24 -4.11
CA ARG A 2 14.76 -5.79 -5.15
C ARG A 2 13.59 -6.59 -4.56
N LEU A 3 13.74 -7.08 -3.32
CA LEU A 3 12.75 -7.89 -2.61
C LEU A 3 11.60 -7.06 -2.02
N GLY A 4 11.89 -5.89 -1.42
CA GLY A 4 10.86 -5.01 -0.85
C GLY A 4 9.82 -4.57 -1.87
N ARG A 5 10.29 -3.99 -2.98
CA ARG A 5 9.41 -3.59 -4.10
C ARG A 5 8.60 -4.75 -4.68
N TRP A 6 9.16 -5.96 -4.73
CA TRP A 6 8.41 -7.13 -5.19
C TRP A 6 7.30 -7.53 -4.21
N GLY A 7 7.57 -7.44 -2.90
CA GLY A 7 6.57 -7.64 -1.85
C GLY A 7 5.45 -6.60 -1.94
N GLU A 8 5.81 -5.32 -2.08
CA GLU A 8 4.85 -4.22 -2.26
C GLU A 8 3.98 -4.42 -3.52
N ASP A 9 4.58 -4.81 -4.64
CA ASP A 9 3.86 -5.09 -5.89
C ASP A 9 2.86 -6.26 -5.72
N LEU A 10 3.26 -7.30 -4.97
CA LEU A 10 2.39 -8.46 -4.68
C LEU A 10 1.26 -8.08 -3.72
N ALA A 11 1.57 -7.34 -2.66
CA ALA A 11 0.60 -6.85 -1.69
C ALA A 11 -0.41 -5.91 -2.35
N GLY A 12 0.05 -5.00 -3.21
CA GLY A 12 -0.82 -4.11 -3.98
C GLY A 12 -1.81 -4.87 -4.86
N ARG A 13 -1.35 -5.92 -5.56
CA ARG A 13 -2.24 -6.78 -6.36
C ARG A 13 -3.24 -7.53 -5.49
N PHE A 14 -2.79 -8.10 -4.37
CA PHE A 14 -3.66 -8.79 -3.43
C PHE A 14 -4.77 -7.87 -2.90
N LEU A 15 -4.44 -6.63 -2.55
CA LEU A 15 -5.41 -5.63 -2.10
C LEU A 15 -6.41 -5.27 -3.20
N GLN A 16 -5.92 -5.05 -4.43
CA GLN A 16 -6.78 -4.78 -5.59
C GLN A 16 -7.74 -5.93 -5.88
N ASP A 17 -7.26 -7.17 -5.85
CA ASP A 17 -8.08 -8.38 -6.04
C ASP A 17 -9.11 -8.55 -4.91
N ALA A 18 -8.80 -8.05 -3.71
CA ALA A 18 -9.72 -8.01 -2.57
C ALA A 18 -10.73 -6.83 -2.62
N GLY A 19 -10.67 -5.97 -3.63
CA GLY A 19 -11.60 -4.85 -3.82
C GLY A 19 -11.12 -3.50 -3.29
N PHE A 20 -9.89 -3.41 -2.79
CA PHE A 20 -9.33 -2.16 -2.30
C PHE A 20 -8.88 -1.28 -3.47
N GLN A 21 -9.05 0.02 -3.32
CA GLN A 21 -8.46 1.00 -4.22
C GLN A 21 -7.09 1.44 -3.67
N ILE A 22 -6.02 1.24 -4.43
CA ILE A 22 -4.70 1.79 -4.08
C ILE A 22 -4.72 3.30 -4.32
N LEU A 23 -4.42 4.08 -3.29
CA LEU A 23 -4.35 5.53 -3.34
C LEU A 23 -2.92 6.02 -3.57
N GLU A 24 -1.95 5.41 -2.90
CA GLU A 24 -0.52 5.76 -3.01
C GLU A 24 0.35 4.55 -2.60
N THR A 25 1.56 4.46 -3.14
CA THR A 25 2.58 3.52 -2.66
C THR A 25 3.89 4.25 -2.40
N ASN A 26 4.72 3.70 -1.50
CA ASN A 26 5.96 4.33 -1.05
C ASN A 26 5.73 5.76 -0.52
N TYR A 27 4.66 5.98 0.24
CA TYR A 27 4.31 7.29 0.77
C TYR A 27 5.35 7.74 1.78
N ARG A 28 5.80 9.01 1.67
CA ARG A 28 6.83 9.59 2.54
C ARG A 28 6.45 11.00 2.92
N CYS A 29 6.59 11.33 4.19
CA CYS A 29 6.42 12.67 4.72
C CYS A 29 7.48 12.98 5.79
N ALA A 30 7.50 14.21 6.29
CA ALA A 30 8.46 14.61 7.34
C ALA A 30 8.32 13.79 8.64
N ARG A 31 7.20 13.10 8.85
CA ARG A 31 6.89 12.35 10.09
C ARG A 31 7.08 10.84 9.96
N GLY A 32 7.35 10.32 8.76
CA GLY A 32 7.49 8.89 8.53
C GLY A 32 7.18 8.48 7.10
N GLU A 33 7.11 7.17 6.91
CA GLU A 33 6.81 6.49 5.66
C GLU A 33 5.69 5.47 5.89
N VAL A 34 4.99 5.11 4.81
CA VAL A 34 4.04 3.99 4.75
C VAL A 34 4.21 3.33 3.38
N ASP A 35 4.30 2.00 3.35
CA ASP A 35 4.49 1.28 2.10
C ASP A 35 3.30 1.41 1.14
N ILE A 36 2.07 1.23 1.61
CA ILE A 36 0.85 1.33 0.79
C ILE A 36 -0.26 2.07 1.54
N VAL A 37 -0.92 3.01 0.86
CA VAL A 37 -2.16 3.64 1.29
C VAL A 37 -3.29 3.15 0.38
N ALA A 38 -4.33 2.56 0.95
CA ALA A 38 -5.46 2.01 0.23
C ALA A 38 -6.80 2.50 0.80
N GLN A 39 -7.88 2.30 0.04
CA GLN A 39 -9.24 2.59 0.45
C GLN A 39 -10.11 1.33 0.36
N ASP A 40 -10.86 1.05 1.42
CA ASP A 40 -11.90 0.02 1.48
C ASP A 40 -13.24 0.67 1.86
N GLY A 41 -14.10 0.86 0.86
CA GLY A 41 -15.31 1.66 1.02
C GLY A 41 -15.00 3.08 1.51
N ASP A 42 -15.44 3.40 2.74
CA ASP A 42 -15.24 4.71 3.38
C ASP A 42 -14.00 4.76 4.29
N GLU A 43 -13.23 3.66 4.38
CA GLU A 43 -12.07 3.55 5.27
C GLU A 43 -10.76 3.77 4.50
N VAL A 44 -9.82 4.48 5.11
CA VAL A 44 -8.43 4.60 4.62
C VAL A 44 -7.55 3.65 5.43
N VAL A 45 -6.87 2.76 4.73
CA VAL A 45 -6.05 1.68 5.30
C VAL A 45 -4.58 1.92 4.96
N PHE A 46 -3.74 1.91 5.99
CA PHE A 46 -2.29 2.00 5.86
C PHE A 46 -1.70 0.59 6.04
N VAL A 47 -0.87 0.16 5.09
CA VAL A 47 -0.31 -1.19 5.05
C VAL A 47 1.21 -1.10 4.98
N GLU A 48 1.88 -1.77 5.92
CA GLU A 48 3.34 -2.00 5.92
C GLU A 48 3.62 -3.44 5.50
N VAL A 49 4.65 -3.65 4.69
CA VAL A 49 4.94 -4.93 4.02
C VAL A 49 6.24 -5.58 4.50
#